data_AF-A0A845MT77-F1
#
_entry.id   AF-A0A845MT77-F1
#
_cell.length_a   1.000
_cell.length_b   1.000
_cell.length_c   1.000
_cell.angle_alpha   90.00
_cell.angle_beta   90.00
_cell.angle_gamma   90.00
#
_symmetry.space_group_name_H-M   'P 1'
#
loop_
_entity.id
_entity.type
_entity.pdbx_description
1 polymer ?
#
loop_
_entity_poly.entity_id
_entity_poly.type
_entity_poly.pdbx_seq_one_letter_code
_entity_poly.pdbx_strand_id
1 'polypeptide(L)'
;MDLVVTFTSPNDGGREHLPDLGNGLYRPHVVVDGRPRDEYLGVQFIGCSVTPEFGVEVPVTVRLPYEGVDYSPLKVGATFVIKEGQKEVGGGRVAKL
;
A
#
# COMPACT_ATOMS: atom_id res chain seq x y z
N MET A 1 -9.02 1.99 7.40
CA MET A 1 -8.71 0.76 6.65
C MET A 1 -7.37 0.22 7.08
N ASP A 2 -7.37 -1.02 7.54
CA ASP A 2 -6.18 -1.75 7.93
C ASP A 2 -5.76 -2.69 6.80
N LEU A 3 -4.46 -2.71 6.52
CA LEU A 3 -3.84 -3.54 5.48
C LEU A 3 -2.80 -4.45 6.11
N VAL A 4 -2.47 -5.52 5.40
CA VAL A 4 -1.20 -6.22 5.58
C VAL A 4 -0.41 -6.04 4.30
N VAL A 5 0.79 -5.47 4.41
CA VAL A 5 1.63 -5.11 3.27
C VAL A 5 3.01 -5.72 3.38
N THR A 6 3.64 -5.98 2.23
CA THR A 6 5.03 -6.40 2.12
C THR A 6 5.74 -5.49 1.14
N PHE A 7 6.91 -4.98 1.53
CA PHE A 7 7.75 -4.18 0.64
C PHE A 7 8.77 -5.06 -0.07
N THR A 8 8.87 -4.88 -1.38
CA THR A 8 9.86 -5.56 -2.22
C THR A 8 11.25 -5.11 -1.83
N SER A 9 12.20 -6.04 -1.75
CA SER A 9 13.58 -5.72 -1.39
C SER A 9 14.26 -4.84 -2.45
N PRO A 10 15.30 -4.07 -2.09
CA PRO A 10 16.08 -3.31 -3.07
C PRO A 10 16.66 -4.21 -4.18
N ASN A 11 17.08 -5.44 -3.84
CA ASN A 11 17.68 -6.38 -4.78
C ASN A 11 16.68 -6.88 -5.83
N ASP A 12 15.39 -6.86 -5.50
CA ASP A 12 14.29 -7.27 -6.39
C ASP A 12 13.64 -6.05 -7.07
N GLY A 13 14.32 -4.90 -7.09
CA GLY A 13 13.84 -3.69 -7.73
C GLY A 13 12.89 -2.85 -6.88
N GLY A 14 12.80 -3.09 -5.57
CA GLY A 14 12.02 -2.28 -4.63
C GLY A 14 12.64 -0.92 -4.31
N ARG A 15 12.27 -0.35 -3.16
CA ARG A 15 12.88 0.90 -2.65
C ARG A 15 14.25 0.61 -2.05
N GLU A 16 15.17 1.58 -2.11
CA GLU A 16 16.45 1.50 -1.37
C GLU A 16 16.24 1.57 0.15
N HIS A 17 15.24 2.35 0.58
CA HIS A 17 14.88 2.53 1.98
C HIS A 17 13.37 2.40 2.19
N LEU A 18 12.99 1.71 3.27
CA LEU A 18 11.60 1.62 3.69
C LEU A 18 11.06 3.03 4.01
N PRO A 19 9.81 3.34 3.62
CA PRO A 19 9.19 4.59 4.02
C PRO A 19 8.74 4.54 5.48
N ASP A 20 8.56 5.72 6.08
CA ASP A 20 7.88 5.82 7.36
C ASP A 20 6.38 5.59 7.15
N LEU A 21 5.86 4.53 7.77
CA LEU A 21 4.47 4.06 7.62
C LEU A 21 3.52 4.66 8.68
N GLY A 22 4.04 5.47 9.62
CA GLY A 22 3.30 6.00 10.76
C GLY A 22 3.10 7.51 10.74
N ASN A 23 3.98 8.27 10.09
CA ASN A 23 4.00 9.73 10.21
C ASN A 23 3.03 10.49 9.28
N GLY A 24 2.28 9.81 8.40
CA GLY A 24 1.34 10.46 7.49
C GLY A 24 1.93 11.02 6.19
N LEU A 25 3.24 10.96 5.98
CA LEU A 25 3.92 11.52 4.80
C LEU A 25 3.95 10.53 3.63
N TYR A 26 3.93 9.23 3.90
CA TYR A 26 3.95 8.22 2.84
C TYR A 26 2.58 8.07 2.19
N ARG A 27 2.49 8.49 0.91
CA ARG A 27 1.25 8.57 0.13
C ARG A 27 1.39 7.93 -1.26
N PRO A 28 1.58 6.60 -1.34
CA PRO A 28 1.67 5.91 -2.61
C PRO A 28 0.29 5.72 -3.24
N HIS A 29 0.28 5.09 -4.41
CA HIS A 29 -0.94 4.53 -4.99
C HIS A 29 -0.97 3.01 -4.78
N VAL A 30 -2.17 2.44 -4.75
CA VAL A 30 -2.38 1.00 -4.87
C VAL A 30 -3.14 0.71 -6.16
N VAL A 31 -2.85 -0.42 -6.78
CA VAL A 31 -3.57 -0.94 -7.94
C VAL A 31 -4.09 -2.32 -7.57
N VAL A 32 -5.42 -2.48 -7.57
CA VAL A 32 -6.08 -3.71 -7.13
C VAL A 32 -5.95 -4.80 -8.19
N ASP A 33 -5.66 -6.03 -7.77
CA ASP A 33 -5.52 -7.15 -8.71
C ASP A 33 -6.84 -7.43 -9.44
N GLY A 34 -6.74 -7.78 -10.72
CA GLY A 34 -7.90 -8.02 -11.58
C GLY A 34 -8.63 -6.75 -12.05
N ARG A 35 -8.15 -5.56 -11.70
CA ARG A 35 -8.59 -4.27 -12.25
C ARG A 35 -7.61 -3.77 -13.34
N PRO A 36 -8.01 -2.77 -14.16
CA PRO A 36 -7.10 -2.09 -15.07
C PRO A 36 -5.85 -1.56 -14.34
N ARG A 37 -4.67 -1.76 -14.94
CA ARG A 37 -3.38 -1.39 -14.30
C ARG A 37 -3.15 0.11 -14.17
N ASP A 38 -4.01 0.91 -14.78
CA ASP A 38 -4.08 2.36 -14.75
C ASP A 38 -5.09 2.91 -13.72
N GLU A 39 -5.76 2.05 -12.95
CA GLU A 39 -6.62 2.44 -11.84
C GLU A 39 -5.80 2.65 -10.55
N TYR A 40 -5.14 3.81 -10.47
CA TYR A 40 -4.31 4.19 -9.33
C TYR A 40 -5.15 4.78 -8.19
N LEU A 41 -5.29 4.05 -7.09
CA LEU A 41 -5.99 4.52 -5.89
C LEU A 41 -4.97 5.05 -4.88
N GLY A 42 -4.97 6.36 -4.65
CA GLY A 42 -4.08 6.96 -3.67
C GLY A 42 -4.47 6.58 -2.24
N VAL A 43 -3.48 6.21 -1.42
CA VAL A 43 -3.67 5.90 0.01
C VAL A 43 -2.67 6.68 0.84
N GLN A 44 -3.02 6.98 2.10
CA GLN A 44 -2.11 7.63 3.04
C GLN A 44 -1.85 6.71 4.22
N PHE A 45 -0.59 6.33 4.44
CA PHE A 45 -0.17 5.55 5.60
C PHE A 45 -0.14 6.44 6.84
N ILE A 46 -0.79 6.00 7.91
CA ILE A 46 -0.99 6.80 9.14
C ILE A 46 -0.70 6.03 10.43
N GLY A 47 -0.24 4.78 10.32
CA GLY A 47 -0.04 3.93 11.48
C GLY A 47 0.64 2.63 11.11
N CYS A 48 1.67 2.29 11.88
CA CYS A 48 2.37 1.02 11.85
C CYS A 48 2.82 0.72 13.28
N SER A 49 2.48 -0.47 13.79
CA SER A 49 2.77 -0.85 15.19
C SER A 49 4.10 -1.59 15.36
N VAL A 50 4.77 -1.91 14.25
CA VAL A 50 6.01 -2.68 14.23
C VAL A 50 7.07 -1.98 13.36
N THR A 51 8.34 -2.31 13.57
CA THR A 51 9.41 -1.89 12.68
C THR A 51 9.28 -2.67 11.36
N PRO A 52 9.12 -2.00 10.21
CA PRO A 52 9.00 -2.70 8.94
C PRO A 52 10.36 -3.27 8.49
N GLU A 53 10.31 -4.41 7.81
CA GLU A 53 11.44 -5.06 7.15
C GLU A 53 11.04 -5.45 5.72
N PHE A 54 12.00 -5.45 4.78
CA PHE A 54 11.72 -5.89 3.41
C PHE A 54 11.35 -7.38 3.37
N GLY A 55 10.38 -7.75 2.54
CA GLY A 55 9.93 -9.13 2.39
C GLY A 55 9.09 -9.67 3.55
N VAL A 56 8.87 -8.89 4.61
CA VAL A 56 8.06 -9.28 5.77
C VAL A 56 6.69 -8.62 5.70
N GLU A 57 5.64 -9.36 6.08
CA GLU A 57 4.29 -8.82 6.21
C GLU A 57 4.22 -7.83 7.40
N VAL A 58 3.68 -6.65 7.14
CA VAL A 58 3.57 -5.55 8.09
C VAL A 58 2.11 -5.10 8.20
N PRO A 59 1.49 -5.19 9.39
CA PRO A 59 0.19 -4.58 9.63
C PRO A 59 0.29 -3.06 9.65
N VAL A 60 -0.56 -2.40 8.87
CA VAL A 60 -0.60 -0.93 8.76
C VAL A 60 -2.02 -0.41 8.75
N THR A 61 -2.19 0.85 9.14
CA THR A 61 -3.45 1.59 8.97
C THR A 61 -3.26 2.68 7.93
N VAL A 62 -4.23 2.78 7.01
CA VAL A 62 -4.26 3.81 5.98
C VAL A 62 -5.58 4.59 6.01
N ARG A 63 -5.52 5.81 5.47
CA ARG A 63 -6.70 6.62 5.10
C ARG A 63 -6.83 6.70 3.59
N LEU A 64 -8.05 6.94 3.14
CA LEU A 64 -8.43 7.20 1.75
C LEU A 64 -8.58 8.72 1.60
N PRO A 65 -7.56 9.44 1.12
CA PRO A 65 -7.47 10.89 1.33
C PRO A 65 -8.26 11.72 0.33
N TYR A 66 -8.79 11.11 -0.74
CA TYR A 66 -9.43 11.82 -1.86
C TYR A 66 -10.94 11.59 -1.86
N GLU A 67 -11.69 12.66 -1.61
CA GLU A 67 -13.15 12.65 -1.75
C GLU A 67 -13.57 12.47 -3.22
N GLY A 68 -14.67 11.76 -3.45
CA GLY A 68 -15.21 11.50 -4.80
C GLY A 68 -14.49 10.40 -5.60
N VAL A 69 -13.36 9.87 -5.12
CA VAL A 69 -12.72 8.68 -5.71
C VAL A 69 -13.46 7.42 -5.28
N ASP A 70 -13.71 6.51 -6.22
CA ASP A 70 -14.32 5.21 -5.94
C ASP A 70 -13.29 4.23 -5.36
N TYR A 71 -13.33 4.04 -4.04
CA TYR A 71 -12.53 3.04 -3.34
C TYR A 71 -13.25 1.71 -3.10
N SER A 72 -14.43 1.48 -3.70
CA SER A 72 -15.13 0.20 -3.63
C SER A 72 -14.28 -1.03 -4.04
N PRO A 73 -13.24 -0.92 -4.91
CA PRO A 73 -12.33 -2.05 -5.15
C PRO A 73 -11.58 -2.54 -3.91
N LEU A 74 -11.29 -1.66 -2.94
CA LEU A 74 -10.53 -1.97 -1.72
C LEU A 74 -11.42 -2.62 -0.64
N LYS A 75 -12.08 -3.72 -1.00
CA LYS A 75 -12.85 -4.56 -0.07
C LYS A 75 -11.95 -5.53 0.69
N VAL A 76 -12.40 -6.00 1.86
CA VAL A 76 -11.68 -7.02 2.65
C VAL A 76 -11.28 -8.21 1.78
N GLY A 77 -10.01 -8.62 1.86
CA GLY A 77 -9.43 -9.69 1.06
C GLY A 77 -8.96 -9.29 -0.33
N ALA A 78 -9.26 -8.08 -0.81
CA ALA A 78 -8.69 -7.59 -2.07
C ALA A 78 -7.16 -7.49 -1.95
N THR A 79 -6.46 -8.03 -2.93
CA THR A 79 -5.01 -7.91 -3.09
C THR A 79 -4.68 -6.77 -4.04
N PHE A 80 -3.51 -6.18 -3.86
CA PHE A 80 -3.05 -5.05 -4.64
C PHE A 80 -1.52 -4.97 -4.68
N VAL A 81 -1.01 -4.25 -5.68
CA VAL A 81 0.37 -3.77 -5.70
C VAL A 81 0.45 -2.32 -5.23
N ILE A 82 1.54 -1.96 -4.55
CA ILE A 82 1.86 -0.60 -4.13
C ILE A 82 2.76 0.02 -5.20
N LYS A 83 2.38 1.20 -5.69
CA LYS A 83 3.08 1.91 -6.76
C LYS A 83 3.54 3.31 -6.39
N GLU A 84 4.75 3.63 -6.85
CA GLU A 84 5.36 4.96 -6.85
C GLU A 84 5.66 5.37 -8.29
N GLY A 85 4.79 6.18 -8.87
CA GLY A 85 4.75 6.34 -10.33
C GLY A 85 4.46 5.00 -11.00
N GLN A 86 5.29 4.61 -11.97
CA GLN A 86 5.14 3.32 -12.68
C GLN A 86 5.80 2.14 -11.94
N LYS A 87 6.56 2.40 -10.86
CA LYS A 87 7.35 1.40 -10.17
C LYS A 87 6.52 0.67 -9.11
N GLU A 88 6.51 -0.65 -9.15
CA GLU A 88 5.96 -1.50 -8.09
C GLU A 88 7.00 -1.63 -6.97
N VAL A 89 6.63 -1.22 -5.76
CA VAL A 89 7.53 -1.17 -4.58
C VAL A 89 7.13 -2.15 -3.48
N GLY A 90 6.02 -2.84 -3.66
CA GLY A 90 5.46 -3.79 -2.71
C GLY A 90 4.05 -4.18 -3.11
N GLY A 91 3.35 -4.84 -2.20
CA GLY A 91 1.97 -5.25 -2.38
C GLY A 91 1.34 -5.61 -1.05
N GLY A 92 0.10 -6.08 -1.09
CA GLY A 92 -0.58 -6.48 0.13
C GLY A 92 -2.03 -6.84 -0.09
N ARG A 93 -2.75 -6.88 1.03
CA ARG A 93 -4.20 -7.14 1.06
C ARG A 93 -4.92 -6.26 2.06
N VAL A 94 -6.20 -6.02 1.79
CA VAL A 94 -7.10 -5.36 2.75
C VAL A 94 -7.46 -6.34 3.85
N ALA A 95 -7.11 -6.00 5.10
CA ALA A 95 -7.40 -6.83 6.27
C ALA A 95 -8.73 -6.44 6.92
N LYS A 96 -9.02 -5.14 7.02
CA LYS A 96 -10.23 -4.59 7.64
C LYS A 96 -10.53 -3.19 7.08
N LEU A 97 -11.80 -2.83 6.93
CA LEU A 97 -12.22 -1.48 6.49
C LEU A 97 -12.14 -0.45 7.63
#